data_AF-A0A2Z3DGI7-F1
#
_entry.id   AF-A0A2Z3DGI7-F1
#
_cell.length_a   1.000
_cell.length_b   1.000
_cell.length_c   1.000
_cell.angle_alpha   90.00
_cell.angle_beta   90.00
_cell.angle_gamma   90.00
#
_symmetry.space_group_name_H-M   'P 1'
#
loop_
_entity.id
_entity.type
_entity.pdbx_description
1 polymer ?
#
loop_
_entity_poly.entity_id
_entity_poly.type
_entity_poly.pdbx_seq_one_letter_code
_entity_poly.pdbx_strand_id
1 'polypeptide(L)'
;MKHSVIGIRTYQWTNEEEVLHKRLLEYFACDSIFIVVDEINKKEVKFPDYVNKIVLNEEFLDSEGILSSHPTQKGIGWLCGDYFYYALREKVDSKFYWLIEPDVGFTFDSLSKFFIRFEECDDDALVQSFQKAPEDWMWKNPAELISPQGYKSFFPLTRLSKRAIDDCKKARKLLTEQLKKNKFDINQYPNDEALVATVIGNNELLSIKNLRTFFPKSFKYFTYMQNISVFPKANEILPLNQVLHPVRDINYASNILVKKLEKELFSSTEISDFLQKFLISSDDYEDFSKEVLRKSQNILIQMLKRNESSFKNYRLILEKVLDLYPNLSDNSHVWIWKDKVLVLDYSFLDNIFTLEFDFSKENLVCNVFTRKGNINLIFLINQSKKNIKNNKIEVFAEPIGDIRLSIDKGVSYFYSLIRDFY
;
A
#
# COMPACT_ATOMS: atom_id res chain seq x y z
N MET A 1 -12.86 12.41 -23.97
CA MET A 1 -13.31 11.46 -22.92
C MET A 1 -14.02 10.17 -23.37
N LYS A 2 -14.41 9.94 -24.65
CA LYS A 2 -15.36 8.86 -25.05
C LYS A 2 -14.85 7.39 -25.14
N HIS A 3 -13.70 7.00 -24.56
CA HIS A 3 -13.13 5.66 -24.83
C HIS A 3 -12.73 4.83 -23.60
N SER A 4 -13.00 5.30 -22.39
CA SER A 4 -12.70 4.56 -21.16
C SER A 4 -13.89 4.56 -20.21
N VAL A 5 -14.10 3.43 -19.55
CA VAL A 5 -15.02 3.30 -18.42
C VAL A 5 -14.23 2.85 -17.20
N ILE A 6 -14.81 3.00 -16.00
CA ILE A 6 -14.17 2.54 -14.76
C ILE A 6 -15.13 1.70 -13.91
N GLY A 7 -14.64 0.55 -13.48
CA GLY A 7 -15.31 -0.30 -12.49
C GLY A 7 -14.68 -0.15 -11.11
N ILE A 8 -15.48 0.17 -10.10
CA ILE A 8 -15.10 -0.03 -8.69
C ILE A 8 -15.41 -1.48 -8.34
N ARG A 9 -14.40 -2.29 -8.07
CA ARG A 9 -14.60 -3.69 -7.66
C ARG A 9 -14.89 -3.76 -6.17
N THR A 10 -16.01 -4.33 -5.76
CA THR A 10 -16.35 -4.42 -4.33
C THR A 10 -17.23 -5.64 -4.04
N TYR A 11 -17.53 -5.87 -2.76
CA TYR A 11 -18.52 -6.84 -2.29
C TYR A 11 -19.57 -6.20 -1.38
N GLN A 12 -19.55 -4.87 -1.24
CA GLN A 12 -20.41 -4.11 -0.34
C GLN A 12 -20.54 -2.66 -0.80
N TRP A 13 -21.44 -1.90 -0.18
CA TRP A 13 -21.52 -0.45 -0.35
C TRP A 13 -21.32 0.23 1.01
N THR A 14 -20.19 0.90 1.17
CA THR A 14 -19.84 1.63 2.39
C THR A 14 -19.40 3.05 2.05
N ASN A 15 -18.90 3.77 3.05
CA ASN A 15 -18.34 5.10 2.84
C ASN A 15 -17.09 5.08 1.94
N GLU A 16 -16.31 3.99 1.90
CA GLU A 16 -15.13 3.88 1.04
C GLU A 16 -15.51 3.93 -0.44
N GLU A 17 -16.48 3.11 -0.86
CA GLU A 17 -17.01 3.11 -2.23
C GLU A 17 -17.67 4.45 -2.59
N GLU A 18 -18.49 5.01 -1.70
CA GLU A 18 -19.20 6.28 -1.94
C GLU A 18 -18.24 7.46 -2.13
N VAL A 19 -17.19 7.55 -1.29
CA VAL A 19 -16.16 8.59 -1.42
C VAL A 19 -15.39 8.44 -2.73
N LEU A 20 -15.00 7.20 -3.08
CA LEU A 20 -14.29 6.96 -4.33
C LEU A 20 -15.17 7.28 -5.55
N HIS A 21 -16.43 6.84 -5.57
CA HIS A 21 -17.39 7.14 -6.63
C HIS A 21 -17.52 8.65 -6.83
N LYS A 22 -17.72 9.43 -5.75
CA LYS A 22 -17.78 10.89 -5.81
C LYS A 22 -16.51 11.52 -6.38
N ARG A 23 -15.34 10.99 -6.02
CA ARG A 23 -14.06 11.47 -6.56
C ARG A 23 -13.91 11.15 -8.06
N LEU A 24 -14.37 9.99 -8.51
CA LEU A 24 -14.34 9.60 -9.92
C LEU A 24 -15.22 10.49 -10.80
N LEU A 25 -16.31 11.04 -10.27
CA LEU A 25 -17.18 12.01 -10.97
C LEU A 25 -16.47 13.33 -11.34
N GLU A 26 -15.31 13.63 -10.75
CA GLU A 26 -14.49 14.78 -11.17
C GLU A 26 -13.90 14.61 -12.58
N TYR A 27 -13.91 13.40 -13.12
CA TYR A 27 -13.33 13.09 -14.41
C TYR A 27 -14.25 12.23 -15.29
N PHE A 28 -14.77 11.12 -14.76
CA PHE A 28 -15.65 10.24 -15.52
C PHE A 28 -17.08 10.78 -15.50
N ALA A 29 -17.77 10.68 -16.63
CA ALA A 29 -19.22 10.86 -16.66
C ALA A 29 -19.90 9.79 -15.80
N CYS A 30 -21.04 10.13 -15.20
CA CYS A 30 -21.75 9.23 -14.28
C CYS A 30 -22.10 7.88 -14.93
N ASP A 31 -22.48 7.88 -16.21
CA ASP A 31 -22.77 6.68 -17.02
C ASP A 31 -21.52 5.85 -17.41
N SER A 32 -20.33 6.34 -17.09
CA SER A 32 -19.05 5.69 -17.35
C SER A 32 -18.40 5.11 -16.08
N ILE A 33 -19.06 5.25 -14.92
CA ILE A 33 -18.64 4.70 -13.63
C ILE A 33 -19.59 3.55 -13.26
N PHE A 34 -19.02 2.38 -12.99
CA PHE A 34 -19.75 1.17 -12.65
C PHE A 34 -19.28 0.62 -11.31
N ILE A 35 -20.22 0.10 -10.53
CA ILE A 35 -19.92 -0.67 -9.33
C ILE A 35 -20.05 -2.14 -9.69
N VAL A 36 -18.92 -2.81 -9.83
CA VAL A 36 -18.88 -4.24 -10.16
C VAL A 36 -18.80 -5.01 -8.85
N VAL A 37 -19.88 -5.71 -8.49
CA VAL A 37 -20.06 -6.25 -7.14
C VAL A 37 -20.01 -7.78 -7.13
N ASP A 38 -19.18 -8.33 -6.25
CA ASP A 38 -19.11 -9.76 -5.95
C ASP A 38 -20.28 -10.21 -5.06
N GLU A 39 -21.22 -10.93 -5.68
CA GLU A 39 -22.37 -11.58 -5.05
C GLU A 39 -22.31 -13.11 -5.18
N ILE A 40 -21.16 -13.70 -5.50
CA ILE A 40 -21.01 -15.15 -5.84
C ILE A 40 -21.43 -16.06 -4.67
N ASN A 41 -21.33 -15.60 -3.43
CA ASN A 41 -21.75 -16.36 -2.24
C ASN A 41 -22.50 -15.50 -1.22
N LYS A 42 -23.10 -14.38 -1.66
CA LYS A 42 -23.68 -13.38 -0.76
C LYS A 42 -25.13 -13.10 -1.11
N LYS A 43 -25.86 -12.61 -0.11
CA LYS A 43 -27.15 -11.97 -0.36
C LYS A 43 -26.92 -10.73 -1.21
N GLU A 44 -27.92 -10.41 -2.02
CA GLU A 44 -27.98 -9.18 -2.81
C GLU A 44 -27.52 -7.98 -1.97
N VAL A 45 -26.56 -7.24 -2.50
CA VAL A 45 -26.05 -6.02 -1.90
C VAL A 45 -26.88 -4.86 -2.44
N LYS A 46 -27.43 -4.06 -1.52
CA LYS A 46 -28.20 -2.87 -1.86
C LYS A 46 -27.26 -1.71 -2.17
N PHE A 47 -27.53 -1.04 -3.29
CA PHE A 47 -26.84 0.17 -3.72
C PHE A 47 -27.85 1.30 -3.92
N PRO A 48 -27.42 2.58 -3.86
CA PRO A 48 -28.27 3.70 -4.22
C PRO A 48 -28.67 3.67 -5.71
N ASP A 49 -29.85 4.20 -6.05
CA ASP A 49 -30.37 4.17 -7.43
C ASP A 49 -29.53 4.98 -8.43
N TYR A 50 -28.64 5.87 -7.95
CA TYR A 50 -27.80 6.70 -8.80
C TYR A 50 -26.51 6.00 -9.28
N VAL A 51 -26.22 4.77 -8.85
CA VAL A 51 -25.00 4.06 -9.28
C VAL A 51 -25.31 2.96 -10.29
N ASN A 52 -24.41 2.77 -11.26
CA ASN A 52 -24.54 1.70 -12.24
C ASN A 52 -23.98 0.39 -11.67
N LYS A 53 -24.86 -0.47 -11.14
CA LYS A 53 -24.49 -1.78 -10.57
C LYS A 53 -24.29 -2.82 -11.68
N ILE A 54 -23.18 -3.53 -11.66
CA ILE A 54 -22.93 -4.75 -12.44
C ILE A 54 -22.69 -5.90 -11.45
N VAL A 55 -23.54 -6.92 -11.53
CA VAL A 55 -23.44 -8.08 -10.63
C VAL A 55 -22.46 -9.10 -11.19
N LEU A 56 -21.53 -9.53 -10.35
CA LEU A 56 -20.70 -10.71 -10.53
C LEU A 56 -21.27 -11.81 -9.62
N ASN A 57 -21.92 -12.81 -10.21
CA ASN A 57 -22.55 -13.92 -9.48
C ASN A 57 -22.16 -15.28 -10.09
N GLU A 58 -22.58 -16.37 -9.43
CA GLU A 58 -22.30 -17.74 -9.88
C GLU A 58 -22.85 -18.02 -11.29
N GLU A 59 -24.06 -17.57 -11.61
CA GLU A 59 -24.68 -17.74 -12.94
C GLU A 59 -23.80 -17.15 -14.05
N PHE A 60 -23.27 -15.94 -13.85
CA PHE A 60 -22.34 -15.32 -14.78
C PHE A 60 -21.08 -16.17 -14.94
N LEU A 61 -20.46 -16.61 -13.84
CA LEU A 61 -19.22 -17.40 -13.89
C LEU A 61 -19.42 -18.75 -14.59
N ASP A 62 -20.54 -19.41 -14.35
CA ASP A 62 -20.90 -20.67 -14.98
C ASP A 62 -21.17 -20.48 -16.47
N SER A 63 -21.88 -19.41 -16.86
CA SER A 63 -22.10 -19.06 -18.27
C SER A 63 -20.79 -18.77 -19.01
N GLU A 64 -19.79 -18.28 -18.28
CA GLU A 64 -18.44 -18.05 -18.77
C GLU A 64 -17.52 -19.25 -18.62
N GLY A 65 -17.98 -20.39 -18.11
CA GLY A 65 -17.15 -21.59 -17.96
C GLY A 65 -15.88 -21.37 -17.13
N ILE A 66 -15.89 -20.41 -16.21
CA ILE A 66 -14.79 -20.13 -15.28
C ILE A 66 -15.15 -20.63 -13.87
N LEU A 67 -14.20 -20.57 -12.94
CA LEU A 67 -14.34 -21.20 -11.62
C LEU A 67 -15.29 -20.38 -10.74
N SER A 68 -16.41 -20.96 -10.31
CA SER A 68 -17.41 -20.30 -9.46
C SER A 68 -17.18 -20.43 -7.95
N SER A 69 -16.31 -21.33 -7.50
CA SER A 69 -16.04 -21.55 -6.08
C SER A 69 -14.57 -21.85 -5.75
N HIS A 70 -14.12 -21.44 -4.57
CA HIS A 70 -12.75 -21.70 -4.08
C HIS A 70 -12.76 -21.81 -2.55
N PRO A 71 -11.94 -22.68 -1.93
CA PRO A 71 -11.88 -22.88 -0.47
C PRO A 71 -11.34 -21.68 0.34
N THR A 72 -11.06 -20.55 -0.31
CA THR A 72 -10.52 -19.38 0.39
C THR A 72 -11.64 -18.70 1.19
N GLN A 73 -11.37 -18.39 2.45
CA GLN A 73 -12.37 -17.77 3.34
C GLN A 73 -12.84 -16.39 2.85
N LYS A 74 -12.06 -15.74 1.97
CA LYS A 74 -12.40 -14.42 1.41
C LYS A 74 -13.27 -14.51 0.14
N GLY A 75 -13.52 -15.72 -0.37
CA GLY A 75 -14.26 -15.95 -1.60
C GLY A 75 -13.44 -15.80 -2.89
N ILE A 76 -13.98 -16.34 -3.99
CA ILE A 76 -13.31 -16.34 -5.30
C ILE A 76 -13.16 -14.93 -5.88
N GLY A 77 -14.09 -14.00 -5.65
CA GLY A 77 -13.96 -12.63 -6.13
C GLY A 77 -12.76 -11.89 -5.53
N TRP A 78 -12.42 -12.17 -4.26
CA TRP A 78 -11.20 -11.63 -3.67
C TRP A 78 -9.92 -12.21 -4.29
N LEU A 79 -9.93 -13.50 -4.65
CA LEU A 79 -8.78 -14.16 -5.28
C LEU A 79 -8.62 -13.78 -6.76
N CYS A 80 -9.73 -13.71 -7.50
CA CYS A 80 -9.79 -13.52 -8.95
C CYS A 80 -10.39 -12.16 -9.31
N GLY A 81 -9.69 -11.10 -8.95
CA GLY A 81 -10.01 -9.73 -9.31
C GLY A 81 -10.21 -9.43 -10.80
N ASP A 82 -9.67 -10.25 -11.69
CA ASP A 82 -9.90 -10.18 -13.13
C ASP A 82 -11.34 -10.52 -13.53
N TYR A 83 -12.11 -11.22 -12.68
CA TYR A 83 -13.50 -11.56 -12.97
C TYR A 83 -14.37 -10.30 -13.12
N PHE A 84 -14.04 -9.25 -12.38
CA PHE A 84 -14.71 -7.96 -12.47
C PHE A 84 -14.49 -7.29 -13.83
N TYR A 85 -13.33 -7.49 -14.46
CA TYR A 85 -13.12 -7.04 -15.84
C TYR A 85 -14.03 -7.78 -16.81
N TYR A 86 -14.20 -9.09 -16.64
CA TYR A 86 -15.06 -9.88 -17.53
C TYR A 86 -16.52 -9.46 -17.41
N ALA A 87 -17.02 -9.28 -16.19
CA ALA A 87 -18.39 -8.83 -15.95
C ALA A 87 -18.63 -7.41 -16.48
N LEU A 88 -17.68 -6.48 -16.26
CA LEU A 88 -17.74 -5.12 -16.78
C LEU A 88 -17.75 -5.10 -18.32
N ARG A 89 -16.82 -5.86 -18.93
CA ARG A 89 -16.66 -5.95 -20.38
C ARG A 89 -17.89 -6.58 -21.06
N GLU A 90 -18.55 -7.53 -20.42
CA GLU A 90 -19.77 -8.16 -20.94
C GLU A 90 -20.93 -7.17 -21.03
N LYS A 91 -21.03 -6.24 -20.08
CA LYS A 91 -22.15 -5.29 -20.01
C LYS A 91 -21.88 -3.96 -20.71
N VAL A 92 -20.62 -3.61 -20.93
CA VAL A 92 -20.22 -2.29 -21.42
C VAL A 92 -19.25 -2.44 -22.58
N ASP A 93 -19.55 -1.79 -23.71
CA ASP A 93 -18.61 -1.70 -24.83
C ASP A 93 -17.80 -0.41 -24.78
N SER A 94 -16.52 -0.58 -24.47
CA SER A 94 -15.51 0.47 -24.37
C SER A 94 -14.18 -0.04 -24.96
N LYS A 95 -13.30 0.89 -25.35
CA LYS A 95 -11.95 0.56 -25.82
C LYS A 95 -11.05 0.14 -24.64
N PHE A 96 -11.17 0.87 -23.53
CA PHE A 96 -10.41 0.64 -22.32
C PHE A 96 -11.31 0.57 -21.08
N TYR A 97 -10.88 -0.22 -20.11
CA TYR A 97 -11.57 -0.46 -18.86
C TYR A 97 -10.56 -0.22 -17.75
N TRP A 98 -10.87 0.71 -16.86
CA TRP A 98 -10.19 0.82 -15.58
C TRP A 98 -10.89 -0.09 -14.58
N LEU A 99 -10.11 -0.69 -13.69
CA LEU A 99 -10.60 -1.35 -12.49
C LEU A 99 -9.86 -0.79 -11.29
N ILE A 100 -10.60 -0.47 -10.24
CA ILE A 100 -10.09 0.16 -9.02
C ILE A 100 -10.70 -0.48 -7.77
N GLU A 101 -9.89 -0.70 -6.74
CA GLU A 101 -10.36 -1.10 -5.41
C GLU A 101 -10.92 0.10 -4.61
N PRO A 102 -11.91 -0.12 -3.74
CA PRO A 102 -12.56 0.95 -2.97
C PRO A 102 -11.62 1.62 -1.96
N ASP A 103 -10.54 0.95 -1.58
CA ASP A 103 -9.49 1.46 -0.70
C ASP A 103 -8.32 2.10 -1.48
N VAL A 104 -8.52 2.48 -2.75
CA VAL A 104 -7.59 3.37 -3.46
C VAL A 104 -7.99 4.83 -3.21
N GLY A 105 -7.02 5.64 -2.81
CA GLY A 105 -7.21 7.09 -2.64
C GLY A 105 -6.23 7.94 -3.43
N PHE A 106 -6.49 9.24 -3.44
CA PHE A 106 -5.74 10.21 -4.23
C PHE A 106 -5.54 11.51 -3.45
N THR A 107 -4.33 12.09 -3.52
CA THR A 107 -4.02 13.43 -2.97
C THR A 107 -3.91 14.49 -4.08
N PHE A 108 -4.47 14.24 -5.26
CA PHE A 108 -4.55 15.22 -6.34
C PHE A 108 -5.66 16.24 -6.03
N ASP A 109 -5.38 17.54 -6.23
CA ASP A 109 -6.40 18.60 -6.05
C ASP A 109 -7.63 18.37 -6.95
N SER A 110 -7.39 17.80 -8.14
CA SER A 110 -8.40 17.38 -9.09
C SER A 110 -8.00 16.03 -9.64
N LEU A 111 -8.90 15.05 -9.55
CA LEU A 111 -8.61 13.70 -10.04
C LEU A 111 -8.46 13.66 -11.58
N SER A 112 -9.01 14.65 -12.28
CA SER A 112 -8.83 14.83 -13.72
C SER A 112 -7.35 14.98 -14.10
N LYS A 113 -6.52 15.61 -13.26
CA LYS A 113 -5.06 15.74 -13.49
C LYS A 113 -4.36 14.38 -13.58
N PHE A 114 -4.89 13.37 -12.89
CA PHE A 114 -4.38 12.01 -12.96
C PHE A 114 -4.82 11.32 -14.25
N PHE A 115 -6.14 11.23 -14.49
CA PHE A 115 -6.66 10.41 -15.59
C PHE A 115 -6.43 11.01 -16.99
N ILE A 116 -6.39 12.33 -17.13
CA ILE A 116 -6.19 12.99 -18.44
C ILE A 116 -4.88 12.57 -19.10
N ARG A 117 -3.86 12.21 -18.32
CA ARG A 117 -2.56 11.75 -18.83
C ARG A 117 -2.63 10.43 -19.59
N PHE A 118 -3.72 9.70 -19.48
CA PHE A 118 -3.91 8.41 -20.12
C PHE A 118 -4.90 8.44 -21.28
N GLU A 119 -5.52 9.59 -21.61
CA GLU A 119 -6.49 9.68 -22.72
C GLU A 119 -5.88 9.31 -24.08
N GLU A 120 -4.63 9.73 -24.30
CA GLU A 120 -3.87 9.47 -25.53
C GLU A 120 -3.02 8.20 -25.44
N CYS A 121 -3.08 7.49 -24.32
CA CYS A 121 -2.33 6.26 -24.13
C CYS A 121 -3.08 5.08 -24.74
N ASP A 122 -2.56 4.56 -25.85
CA ASP A 122 -3.12 3.41 -26.54
C ASP A 122 -2.56 2.06 -26.07
N ASP A 123 -1.72 2.04 -25.03
CA ASP A 123 -1.16 0.80 -24.49
C ASP A 123 -2.26 -0.11 -23.92
N ASP A 124 -2.19 -1.42 -24.20
CA ASP A 124 -3.23 -2.37 -23.82
C ASP A 124 -3.37 -2.55 -22.32
N ALA A 125 -2.29 -2.40 -21.60
CA ALA A 125 -2.28 -2.56 -20.15
C ALA A 125 -1.54 -1.41 -19.48
N LEU A 126 -2.22 -0.74 -18.56
CA LEU A 126 -1.61 0.15 -17.58
C LEU A 126 -1.70 -0.50 -16.22
N VAL A 127 -0.56 -0.97 -15.74
CA VAL A 127 -0.46 -1.73 -14.50
C VAL A 127 0.63 -1.16 -13.63
N GLN A 128 0.62 -1.49 -12.35
CA GLN A 128 1.64 -1.04 -11.43
C GLN A 128 2.63 -2.15 -11.11
N SER A 129 3.91 -1.80 -10.92
CA SER A 129 4.97 -2.73 -10.50
C SER A 129 5.12 -3.98 -11.41
N PHE A 130 4.83 -3.84 -12.70
CA PHE A 130 4.97 -4.92 -13.68
C PHE A 130 6.42 -5.35 -13.86
N GLN A 131 6.69 -6.64 -13.68
CA GLN A 131 8.01 -7.24 -13.83
C GLN A 131 7.91 -8.77 -13.90
N LYS A 132 8.99 -9.44 -14.30
CA LYS A 132 9.10 -10.90 -14.16
C LYS A 132 8.89 -11.30 -12.69
N ALA A 133 8.20 -12.41 -12.47
CA ALA A 133 7.96 -12.92 -11.13
C ALA A 133 9.30 -13.31 -10.46
N PRO A 134 9.64 -12.77 -9.27
CA PRO A 134 10.77 -13.24 -8.49
C PRO A 134 10.58 -14.69 -8.03
N GLU A 135 11.69 -15.39 -7.79
CA GLU A 135 11.68 -16.78 -7.33
C GLU A 135 11.03 -16.97 -5.96
N ASP A 136 11.11 -15.97 -5.08
CA ASP A 136 10.53 -15.99 -3.73
C ASP A 136 9.07 -15.50 -3.67
N TRP A 137 8.47 -15.19 -4.82
CA TRP A 137 7.10 -14.69 -4.86
C TRP A 137 6.09 -15.85 -4.69
N MET A 138 5.19 -15.74 -3.70
CA MET A 138 4.23 -16.80 -3.38
C MET A 138 3.34 -17.25 -4.55
N TRP A 139 3.15 -16.41 -5.57
CA TRP A 139 2.35 -16.70 -6.77
C TRP A 139 3.19 -17.13 -7.98
N LYS A 140 4.49 -17.39 -7.81
CA LYS A 140 5.40 -17.87 -8.86
C LYS A 140 4.89 -19.18 -9.50
N ASN A 141 4.65 -20.22 -8.70
CA ASN A 141 4.17 -21.49 -9.23
C ASN A 141 2.77 -21.39 -9.89
N PRO A 142 1.79 -20.68 -9.29
CA PRO A 142 0.52 -20.39 -9.97
C PRO A 142 0.67 -19.64 -11.31
N ALA A 143 1.60 -18.68 -11.42
CA ALA A 143 1.87 -17.99 -12.68
C ALA A 143 2.44 -18.93 -13.76
N GLU A 144 3.24 -19.91 -13.36
CA GLU A 144 3.86 -20.90 -14.27
C GLU A 144 2.85 -21.89 -14.88
N LEU A 145 1.65 -22.02 -14.30
CA LEU A 145 0.54 -22.74 -14.92
C LEU A 145 0.06 -22.08 -16.23
N ILE A 146 0.33 -20.79 -16.42
CA ILE A 146 -0.07 -20.00 -17.59
C ILE A 146 1.04 -19.98 -18.64
N SER A 147 2.28 -19.68 -18.20
CA SER A 147 3.48 -19.64 -19.05
C SER A 147 4.71 -19.94 -18.22
N PRO A 148 5.73 -20.65 -18.75
CA PRO A 148 7.01 -20.86 -18.06
C PRO A 148 7.66 -19.55 -17.58
N GLN A 149 7.42 -18.44 -18.28
CA GLN A 149 7.85 -17.12 -17.83
C GLN A 149 6.70 -16.40 -17.11
N GLY A 150 6.59 -16.64 -15.80
CA GLY A 150 5.65 -15.93 -14.93
C GLY A 150 5.98 -14.44 -14.76
N TYR A 151 4.95 -13.60 -14.67
CA TYR A 151 5.05 -12.17 -14.37
C TYR A 151 4.19 -11.83 -13.16
N LYS A 152 4.45 -10.67 -12.58
CA LYS A 152 3.63 -10.08 -11.53
C LYS A 152 3.31 -8.62 -11.81
N SER A 153 2.17 -8.17 -11.30
CA SER A 153 1.77 -6.77 -11.24
C SER A 153 0.98 -6.52 -9.96
N PHE A 154 0.80 -5.25 -9.59
CA PHE A 154 -0.02 -4.86 -8.45
C PHE A 154 -1.38 -4.36 -8.93
N PHE A 155 -2.45 -5.01 -8.49
CA PHE A 155 -3.78 -4.92 -9.10
C PHE A 155 -4.76 -3.83 -8.60
N PRO A 156 -4.59 -3.14 -7.45
CA PRO A 156 -5.66 -2.27 -6.94
C PRO A 156 -6.09 -1.12 -7.85
N LEU A 157 -5.25 -0.74 -8.82
CA LEU A 157 -5.58 0.22 -9.87
C LEU A 157 -4.92 -0.22 -11.16
N THR A 158 -5.73 -0.64 -12.14
CA THR A 158 -5.25 -1.09 -13.45
C THR A 158 -6.16 -0.57 -14.56
N ARG A 159 -5.64 -0.52 -15.79
CA ARG A 159 -6.42 -0.34 -17.02
C ARG A 159 -6.08 -1.44 -18.00
N LEU A 160 -7.08 -2.08 -18.58
CA LEU A 160 -6.92 -3.04 -19.67
C LEU A 160 -7.71 -2.61 -20.91
N SER A 161 -7.18 -2.90 -22.10
CA SER A 161 -7.94 -2.82 -23.35
C SER A 161 -8.89 -3.99 -23.47
N LYS A 162 -9.90 -3.84 -24.33
CA LYS A 162 -10.83 -4.92 -24.69
C LYS A 162 -10.11 -6.23 -25.05
N ARG A 163 -9.10 -6.18 -25.91
CA ARG A 163 -8.35 -7.37 -26.34
C ARG A 163 -7.56 -8.02 -25.21
N ALA A 164 -6.95 -7.23 -24.32
CA ALA A 164 -6.23 -7.77 -23.17
C ALA A 164 -7.17 -8.51 -22.20
N ILE A 165 -8.38 -7.97 -21.98
CA ILE A 165 -9.41 -8.63 -21.17
C ILE A 165 -9.84 -9.95 -21.83
N ASP A 166 -10.08 -9.96 -23.14
CA ASP A 166 -10.49 -11.16 -23.87
C ASP A 166 -9.42 -12.27 -23.79
N ASP A 167 -8.13 -11.91 -23.91
CA ASP A 167 -7.02 -12.86 -23.75
C ASP A 167 -6.92 -13.40 -22.32
N CYS A 168 -7.06 -12.54 -21.31
CA CYS A 168 -7.08 -12.98 -19.91
C CYS A 168 -8.25 -13.94 -19.63
N LYS A 169 -9.44 -13.63 -20.15
CA LYS A 169 -10.65 -14.46 -20.04
C LYS A 169 -10.44 -15.83 -20.67
N LYS A 170 -9.80 -15.87 -21.84
CA LYS A 170 -9.44 -17.13 -22.53
C LYS A 170 -8.46 -17.96 -21.71
N ALA A 171 -7.41 -17.35 -21.15
CA ALA A 171 -6.46 -18.05 -20.29
C ALA A 171 -7.13 -18.60 -19.02
N ARG A 172 -8.02 -17.81 -18.41
CA ARG A 172 -8.79 -18.21 -17.23
C ARG A 172 -9.70 -19.42 -17.51
N LYS A 173 -10.41 -19.42 -18.64
CA LYS A 173 -11.21 -20.58 -19.13
C LYS A 173 -10.33 -21.82 -19.27
N LEU A 174 -9.16 -21.70 -19.89
CA LEU A 174 -8.23 -22.83 -20.07
C LEU A 174 -7.75 -23.41 -18.73
N LEU A 175 -7.38 -22.55 -17.77
CA LEU A 175 -6.98 -22.99 -16.43
C LEU A 175 -8.11 -23.71 -15.69
N THR A 176 -9.33 -23.20 -15.77
CA THR A 176 -10.51 -23.87 -15.18
C THR A 176 -10.72 -25.26 -15.79
N GLU A 177 -10.59 -25.40 -17.10
CA GLU A 177 -10.69 -26.71 -17.77
C GLU A 177 -9.56 -27.67 -17.38
N GLN A 178 -8.35 -27.17 -17.17
CA GLN A 178 -7.23 -27.97 -16.67
C GLN A 178 -7.43 -28.40 -15.21
N LEU A 179 -7.94 -27.50 -14.37
CA LEU A 179 -8.30 -27.79 -12.98
C LEU A 179 -9.37 -28.89 -12.90
N LYS A 180 -10.45 -28.80 -13.69
CA LYS A 180 -11.50 -29.83 -13.78
C LYS A 180 -10.95 -31.20 -14.22
N LYS A 181 -9.84 -31.21 -14.97
CA LYS A 181 -9.11 -32.42 -15.39
C LYS A 181 -8.03 -32.85 -14.40
N ASN A 182 -8.03 -32.29 -13.18
CA ASN A 182 -7.08 -32.57 -12.10
C ASN A 182 -5.61 -32.41 -12.53
N LYS A 183 -5.30 -31.40 -13.35
CA LYS A 183 -3.91 -31.13 -13.78
C LYS A 183 -3.08 -30.40 -12.72
N PHE A 184 -3.72 -29.76 -11.75
CA PHE A 184 -3.11 -29.10 -10.61
C PHE A 184 -4.14 -28.97 -9.47
N ASP A 185 -3.68 -28.65 -8.26
CA ASP A 185 -4.52 -28.49 -7.07
C ASP A 185 -5.24 -27.14 -7.06
N ILE A 186 -6.46 -27.07 -6.52
CA ILE A 186 -7.25 -25.83 -6.42
C ILE A 186 -6.47 -24.68 -5.75
N ASN A 187 -5.62 -24.97 -4.78
CA ASN A 187 -4.81 -23.97 -4.08
C ASN A 187 -3.68 -23.38 -4.95
N GLN A 188 -3.41 -23.96 -6.12
CA GLN A 188 -2.49 -23.43 -7.12
C GLN A 188 -3.21 -22.55 -8.15
N TYR A 189 -4.53 -22.38 -8.08
CA TYR A 189 -5.27 -21.54 -9.01
C TYR A 189 -4.77 -20.08 -8.91
N PRO A 190 -4.31 -19.46 -10.00
CA PRO A 190 -3.63 -18.18 -9.94
C PRO A 190 -4.59 -17.05 -9.57
N ASN A 191 -4.11 -16.11 -8.76
CA ASN A 191 -4.83 -14.87 -8.50
C ASN A 191 -4.85 -13.95 -9.73
N ASP A 192 -5.52 -12.81 -9.62
CA ASP A 192 -5.56 -11.74 -10.62
C ASP A 192 -4.16 -11.19 -10.97
N GLU A 193 -3.33 -10.91 -9.95
CA GLU A 193 -1.98 -10.35 -10.15
C GLU A 193 -1.07 -11.25 -10.98
N ALA A 194 -1.12 -12.56 -10.73
CA ALA A 194 -0.37 -13.56 -11.49
C ALA A 194 -0.97 -13.77 -12.88
N LEU A 195 -2.29 -13.92 -12.98
CA LEU A 195 -2.92 -14.21 -14.25
C LEU A 195 -2.76 -13.07 -15.24
N VAL A 196 -3.22 -11.88 -14.88
CA VAL A 196 -3.25 -10.76 -15.81
C VAL A 196 -1.83 -10.40 -16.24
N ALA A 197 -0.88 -10.29 -15.29
CA ALA A 197 0.50 -9.97 -15.62
C ALA A 197 1.14 -11.02 -16.53
N THR A 198 0.90 -12.31 -16.26
CA THR A 198 1.52 -13.39 -17.05
C THR A 198 0.92 -13.49 -18.44
N VAL A 199 -0.41 -13.34 -18.59
CA VAL A 199 -1.06 -13.35 -19.90
C VAL A 199 -0.57 -12.19 -20.76
N ILE A 200 -0.60 -10.96 -20.25
CA ILE A 200 -0.17 -9.80 -21.03
C ILE A 200 1.34 -9.85 -21.30
N GLY A 201 2.16 -10.23 -20.32
CA GLY A 201 3.62 -10.25 -20.42
C GLY A 201 4.19 -11.31 -21.36
N ASN A 202 3.37 -12.29 -21.75
CA ASN A 202 3.73 -13.33 -22.72
C ASN A 202 3.00 -13.16 -24.07
N ASN A 203 2.21 -12.10 -24.25
CA ASN A 203 1.58 -11.80 -25.53
C ASN A 203 2.30 -10.63 -26.22
N GLU A 204 3.12 -10.94 -27.23
CA GLU A 204 3.90 -9.95 -27.99
C GLU A 204 3.05 -8.95 -28.78
N LEU A 205 1.76 -9.23 -28.98
CA LEU A 205 0.82 -8.34 -29.66
C LEU A 205 0.21 -7.28 -28.73
N LEU A 206 0.41 -7.41 -27.42
CA LEU A 206 -0.09 -6.49 -26.41
C LEU A 206 1.02 -5.54 -25.93
N SER A 207 0.70 -4.25 -25.84
CA SER A 207 1.59 -3.25 -25.27
C SER A 207 1.28 -3.00 -23.80
N ILE A 208 2.33 -2.88 -22.99
CA ILE A 208 2.21 -2.74 -21.54
C ILE A 208 3.02 -1.54 -21.09
N LYS A 209 2.42 -0.68 -20.26
CA LYS A 209 3.14 0.36 -19.53
C LYS A 209 2.89 0.31 -18.04
N ASN A 210 3.93 0.70 -17.32
CA ASN A 210 3.84 0.90 -15.89
C ASN A 210 3.18 2.25 -15.60
N LEU A 211 2.24 2.32 -14.66
CA LEU A 211 1.64 3.60 -14.24
C LEU A 211 2.69 4.60 -13.74
N ARG A 212 3.78 4.12 -13.12
CA ARG A 212 4.93 4.96 -12.71
C ARG A 212 5.66 5.63 -13.87
N THR A 213 5.53 5.15 -15.11
CA THR A 213 6.13 5.83 -16.27
C THR A 213 5.52 7.22 -16.50
N PHE A 214 4.23 7.39 -16.18
CA PHE A 214 3.52 8.66 -16.30
C PHE A 214 3.64 9.52 -15.05
N PHE A 215 3.68 8.87 -13.88
CA PHE A 215 3.79 9.54 -12.59
C PHE A 215 4.86 8.89 -11.70
N PRO A 216 6.16 9.16 -11.95
CA PRO A 216 7.26 8.48 -11.26
C PRO A 216 7.24 8.63 -9.73
N LYS A 217 6.75 9.77 -9.24
CA LYS A 217 6.74 10.14 -7.81
C LYS A 217 5.38 9.93 -7.12
N SER A 218 4.33 9.52 -7.84
CA SER A 218 2.96 9.47 -7.29
C SER A 218 2.61 8.16 -6.60
N PHE A 219 3.39 7.09 -6.78
CA PHE A 219 3.08 5.76 -6.25
C PHE A 219 3.98 5.38 -5.06
N LYS A 220 4.39 6.37 -4.25
CA LYS A 220 5.23 6.15 -3.05
C LYS A 220 4.46 5.40 -1.95
N TYR A 221 3.16 5.70 -1.82
CA TYR A 221 2.27 5.14 -0.79
C TYR A 221 1.28 4.11 -1.35
N PHE A 222 1.58 3.55 -2.52
CA PHE A 222 0.75 2.57 -3.19
C PHE A 222 1.42 1.20 -3.06
N THR A 223 1.04 0.45 -2.03
CA THR A 223 1.71 -0.80 -1.62
C THR A 223 0.71 -1.85 -1.14
N TYR A 224 1.13 -3.12 -1.17
CA TYR A 224 0.40 -4.24 -0.58
C TYR A 224 0.60 -4.33 0.94
N MET A 225 1.67 -3.71 1.46
CA MET A 225 2.01 -3.80 2.88
C MET A 225 1.06 -2.96 3.72
N GLN A 226 0.35 -3.61 4.65
CA GLN A 226 -0.61 -2.99 5.56
C GLN A 226 0.01 -2.03 6.60
N ASN A 227 1.34 -1.85 6.58
CA ASN A 227 2.05 -1.08 7.60
C ASN A 227 1.73 0.42 7.55
N ILE A 228 1.23 0.93 6.41
CA ILE A 228 0.78 2.31 6.28
C ILE A 228 -0.68 2.26 5.80
N SER A 229 -1.60 2.07 6.74
CA SER A 229 -3.02 2.33 6.46
C SER A 229 -3.20 3.84 6.45
N VAL A 230 -3.62 4.36 5.30
CA VAL A 230 -3.79 5.79 5.08
C VAL A 230 -5.24 6.14 5.44
N PHE A 231 -5.44 7.07 6.38
CA PHE A 231 -6.78 7.40 6.89
C PHE A 231 -7.48 8.48 6.07
N PRO A 232 -8.82 8.62 6.18
CA PRO A 232 -9.53 9.78 5.66
C PRO A 232 -8.84 11.06 6.17
N LYS A 233 -8.59 12.03 5.27
CA LYS A 233 -7.73 13.24 5.46
C LYS A 233 -6.22 13.06 5.24
N ALA A 234 -5.79 11.95 4.68
CA ALA A 234 -4.39 11.79 4.31
C ALA A 234 -3.83 12.85 3.37
N ASN A 235 -4.67 13.47 2.54
CA ASN A 235 -4.32 14.62 1.72
C ASN A 235 -3.84 15.84 2.53
N GLU A 236 -4.17 15.95 3.83
CA GLU A 236 -3.69 17.02 4.71
C GLU A 236 -2.26 16.75 5.26
N ILE A 237 -1.80 15.50 5.21
CA ILE A 237 -0.54 15.04 5.81
C ILE A 237 0.47 14.49 4.80
N LEU A 238 0.00 14.02 3.64
CA LEU A 238 0.83 13.49 2.57
C LEU A 238 1.06 14.56 1.48
N PRO A 239 2.16 14.44 0.71
CA PRO A 239 2.36 15.28 -0.47
C PRO A 239 1.18 15.22 -1.44
N LEU A 240 0.95 16.29 -2.20
CA LEU A 240 -0.01 16.31 -3.29
C LEU A 240 0.41 15.35 -4.41
N ASN A 241 -0.55 15.01 -5.27
CA ASN A 241 -0.37 14.16 -6.44
C ASN A 241 0.16 12.75 -6.12
N GLN A 242 -0.36 12.13 -5.05
CA GLN A 242 -0.10 10.74 -4.69
C GLN A 242 -1.33 9.87 -4.98
N VAL A 243 -1.06 8.62 -5.35
CA VAL A 243 -2.00 7.50 -5.36
C VAL A 243 -1.69 6.67 -4.11
N LEU A 244 -2.73 6.34 -3.36
CA LEU A 244 -2.65 5.74 -2.03
C LEU A 244 -3.31 4.38 -2.07
N HIS A 245 -2.67 3.37 -1.46
CA HIS A 245 -3.32 2.10 -1.20
C HIS A 245 -2.56 1.32 -0.10
N PRO A 246 -3.27 0.73 0.88
CA PRO A 246 -4.72 0.84 1.10
C PRO A 246 -5.10 2.10 1.90
N VAL A 247 -6.22 2.72 1.55
CA VAL A 247 -6.89 3.78 2.31
C VAL A 247 -8.01 3.15 3.11
N ARG A 248 -7.93 3.23 4.43
CA ARG A 248 -8.86 2.56 5.35
C ARG A 248 -9.55 3.56 6.25
N ASP A 249 -10.82 3.36 6.50
CA ASP A 249 -11.55 4.16 7.48
C ASP A 249 -10.92 4.06 8.89
N ILE A 250 -11.13 5.10 9.71
CA ILE A 250 -10.63 5.16 11.08
C ILE A 250 -11.15 4.00 11.92
N ASN A 251 -12.38 3.53 11.67
CA ASN A 251 -12.95 2.39 12.40
C ASN A 251 -12.16 1.10 12.16
N TYR A 252 -11.60 0.90 10.97
CA TYR A 252 -10.77 -0.27 10.69
C TYR A 252 -9.52 -0.30 11.58
N ALA A 253 -8.82 0.82 11.71
CA ALA A 253 -7.65 0.89 12.59
C ALA A 253 -8.02 0.85 14.08
N SER A 254 -9.11 1.48 14.48
CA SER A 254 -9.63 1.34 15.85
C SER A 254 -9.90 -0.12 16.19
N ASN A 255 -10.52 -0.88 15.27
CA ASN A 255 -10.78 -2.31 15.48
C ASN A 255 -9.48 -3.15 15.57
N ILE A 256 -8.48 -2.84 14.74
CA ILE A 256 -7.17 -3.51 14.85
C ILE A 256 -6.50 -3.18 16.19
N LEU A 257 -6.53 -1.91 16.60
CA LEU A 257 -5.94 -1.47 17.86
C LEU A 257 -6.64 -2.13 19.04
N VAL A 258 -7.97 -2.15 19.06
CA VAL A 258 -8.77 -2.84 20.09
C VAL A 258 -8.39 -4.31 20.16
N LYS A 259 -8.36 -5.05 19.04
CA LYS A 259 -7.96 -6.47 19.04
C LYS A 259 -6.54 -6.70 19.57
N LYS A 260 -5.61 -5.80 19.27
CA LYS A 260 -4.24 -5.85 19.82
C LYS A 260 -4.27 -5.59 21.32
N LEU A 261 -4.98 -4.55 21.77
CA LEU A 261 -5.12 -4.24 23.18
C LEU A 261 -5.82 -5.37 23.93
N GLU A 262 -6.90 -5.94 23.42
CA GLU A 262 -7.56 -7.11 24.01
C GLU A 262 -6.58 -8.27 24.16
N LYS A 263 -5.81 -8.58 23.11
CA LYS A 263 -4.80 -9.62 23.18
C LYS A 263 -3.77 -9.33 24.26
N GLU A 264 -3.19 -8.13 24.31
CA GLU A 264 -2.14 -7.79 25.29
C GLU A 264 -2.68 -7.64 26.72
N LEU A 265 -3.87 -7.03 26.89
CA LEU A 265 -4.50 -6.78 28.19
C LEU A 265 -5.03 -8.08 28.82
N PHE A 266 -5.69 -8.94 28.04
CA PHE A 266 -6.32 -10.15 28.56
C PHE A 266 -5.42 -11.39 28.51
N SER A 267 -4.30 -11.38 27.77
CA SER A 267 -3.28 -12.43 27.91
C SER A 267 -2.33 -12.19 29.08
N SER A 268 -2.29 -10.97 29.62
CA SER A 268 -1.48 -10.64 30.79
C SER A 268 -2.19 -11.03 32.09
N THR A 269 -1.60 -11.97 32.83
CA THR A 269 -2.04 -12.29 34.20
C THR A 269 -1.95 -11.07 35.11
N GLU A 270 -1.02 -10.13 34.85
CA GLU A 270 -0.80 -8.96 35.70
C GLU A 270 -2.03 -8.04 35.80
N ILE A 271 -2.76 -7.83 34.70
CA ILE A 271 -3.94 -6.96 34.72
C ILE A 271 -5.09 -7.66 35.43
N SER A 272 -5.30 -8.95 35.18
CA SER A 272 -6.29 -9.74 35.91
C SER A 272 -5.99 -9.72 37.41
N ASP A 273 -4.75 -10.00 37.80
CA ASP A 273 -4.30 -10.01 39.19
C ASP A 273 -4.40 -8.62 39.83
N PHE A 274 -4.16 -7.55 39.05
CA PHE A 274 -4.35 -6.19 39.51
C PHE A 274 -5.83 -5.87 39.74
N LEU A 275 -6.73 -6.23 38.82
CA LEU A 275 -8.17 -6.02 38.95
C LEU A 275 -8.75 -6.80 40.14
N GLN A 276 -8.26 -8.01 40.41
CA GLN A 276 -8.67 -8.82 41.57
C GLN A 276 -8.35 -8.17 42.93
N LYS A 277 -7.45 -7.17 42.97
CA LYS A 277 -7.16 -6.41 44.20
C LYS A 277 -8.22 -5.36 44.53
N PHE A 278 -9.13 -5.06 43.61
CA PHE A 278 -10.20 -4.09 43.80
C PHE A 278 -11.52 -4.82 44.09
N LEU A 279 -12.21 -4.42 45.16
CA LEU A 279 -13.59 -4.80 45.42
C LEU A 279 -14.49 -3.68 44.90
N ILE A 280 -15.00 -3.84 43.68
CA ILE A 280 -15.87 -2.85 43.02
C ILE A 280 -17.31 -3.36 43.10
N SER A 281 -18.24 -2.53 43.59
CA SER A 281 -19.67 -2.87 43.57
C SER A 281 -20.19 -2.93 42.13
N SER A 282 -21.19 -3.75 41.86
CA SER A 282 -21.83 -3.79 40.54
C SER A 282 -22.40 -2.43 40.12
N ASP A 283 -22.86 -1.64 41.09
CA ASP A 283 -23.40 -0.30 40.87
C ASP A 283 -22.30 0.69 40.41
N ASP A 284 -21.03 0.41 40.74
CA ASP A 284 -19.88 1.25 40.38
C ASP A 284 -19.21 0.82 39.06
N TYR A 285 -19.62 -0.30 38.45
CA TYR A 285 -18.96 -0.84 37.25
C TYR A 285 -18.96 0.14 36.08
N GLU A 286 -20.08 0.83 35.86
CA GLU A 286 -20.18 1.82 34.79
C GLU A 286 -19.27 3.01 35.04
N ASP A 287 -19.24 3.54 36.26
CA ASP A 287 -18.47 4.73 36.60
C ASP A 287 -16.97 4.44 36.60
N PHE A 288 -16.56 3.28 37.12
CA PHE A 288 -15.18 2.79 37.01
C PHE A 288 -14.76 2.64 35.54
N SER A 289 -15.60 1.99 34.71
CA SER A 289 -15.33 1.81 33.28
C SER A 289 -15.21 3.15 32.53
N LYS A 290 -16.12 4.10 32.78
CA LYS A 290 -16.10 5.44 32.20
C LYS A 290 -14.80 6.19 32.55
N GLU A 291 -14.35 6.10 33.80
CA GLU A 291 -13.11 6.76 34.23
C GLU A 291 -11.85 6.11 33.62
N VAL A 292 -11.80 4.79 33.54
CA VAL A 292 -10.71 4.06 32.85
C VAL A 292 -10.67 4.43 31.37
N LEU A 293 -11.83 4.46 30.70
CA LEU A 293 -11.94 4.85 29.29
C LEU A 293 -11.45 6.27 29.07
N ARG A 294 -11.90 7.23 29.90
CA ARG A 294 -11.51 8.63 29.83
C ARG A 294 -10.00 8.82 29.99
N LYS A 295 -9.39 8.18 31.00
CA LYS A 295 -7.94 8.26 31.22
C LYS A 295 -7.15 7.62 30.07
N SER A 296 -7.58 6.45 29.61
CA SER A 296 -6.94 5.73 28.49
C SER A 296 -7.03 6.50 27.19
N GLN A 297 -8.18 7.14 26.91
CA GLN A 297 -8.37 8.01 25.76
C GLN A 297 -7.42 9.20 25.79
N ASN A 298 -7.24 9.84 26.96
CA ASN A 298 -6.29 10.96 27.10
C ASN A 298 -4.85 10.53 26.83
N ILE A 299 -4.43 9.37 27.37
CA ILE A 299 -3.09 8.81 27.11
C ILE A 299 -2.93 8.52 25.60
N LEU A 300 -3.92 7.88 24.98
CA LEU A 300 -3.88 7.59 23.55
C LEU A 300 -3.81 8.86 22.70
N ILE A 301 -4.61 9.89 23.01
CA ILE A 301 -4.57 11.18 22.31
C ILE A 301 -3.19 11.82 22.47
N GLN A 302 -2.59 11.80 23.66
CA GLN A 302 -1.25 12.33 23.88
C GLN A 302 -0.20 11.55 23.08
N MET A 303 -0.30 10.22 23.03
CA MET A 303 0.57 9.38 22.21
C MET A 303 0.42 9.70 20.71
N LEU A 304 -0.82 9.81 20.22
CA LEU A 304 -1.10 10.16 18.82
C LEU A 304 -0.61 11.56 18.48
N LYS A 305 -0.82 12.56 19.35
CA LYS A 305 -0.30 13.93 19.18
C LYS A 305 1.22 13.95 19.17
N ARG A 306 1.87 13.24 20.10
CA ARG A 306 3.34 13.12 20.16
C ARG A 306 3.88 12.49 18.88
N ASN A 307 3.20 11.45 18.39
CA ASN A 307 3.52 10.81 17.13
C ASN A 307 3.37 11.81 15.97
N GLU A 308 2.21 12.43 15.79
CA GLU A 308 1.97 13.43 14.74
C GLU A 308 2.99 14.57 14.75
N SER A 309 3.24 15.17 15.91
CA SER A 309 4.13 16.32 16.08
C SER A 309 5.60 15.95 15.86
N SER A 310 6.00 14.73 16.20
CA SER A 310 7.37 14.26 15.97
C SER A 310 7.56 13.91 14.49
N PHE A 311 6.63 13.16 13.90
CA PHE A 311 6.84 12.55 12.58
C PHE A 311 6.74 13.53 11.42
N LYS A 312 5.73 14.41 11.40
CA LYS A 312 5.54 15.36 10.30
C LYS A 312 6.66 16.41 10.29
N ASN A 313 7.04 16.88 11.47
CA ASN A 313 8.05 17.93 11.60
C ASN A 313 9.45 17.43 11.25
N TYR A 314 9.87 16.26 11.76
CA TYR A 314 11.25 15.78 11.51
C TYR A 314 11.47 15.42 10.04
N ARG A 315 10.48 14.79 9.42
CA ARG A 315 10.57 14.47 7.99
C ARG A 315 10.59 15.72 7.12
N LEU A 316 9.71 16.69 7.36
CA LEU A 316 9.69 17.94 6.60
C LEU A 316 10.97 18.75 6.80
N ILE A 317 11.53 18.76 8.00
CA ILE A 317 12.82 19.39 8.28
C ILE A 317 13.92 18.69 7.47
N LEU A 318 13.99 17.35 7.48
CA LEU A 318 15.01 16.61 6.73
C LEU A 318 14.86 16.79 5.22
N GLU A 319 13.63 16.72 4.69
CA GLU A 319 13.38 16.95 3.26
C GLU A 319 13.81 18.37 2.85
N LYS A 320 13.49 19.41 3.65
CA LYS A 320 13.97 20.78 3.41
C LYS A 320 15.48 20.93 3.53
N VAL A 321 16.12 20.19 4.44
CA VAL A 321 17.58 20.19 4.55
C VAL A 321 18.17 19.54 3.29
N LEU A 322 17.63 18.43 2.79
CA LEU A 322 18.09 17.79 1.56
C LEU A 322 17.94 18.67 0.32
N ASP A 323 16.91 19.52 0.26
CA ASP A 323 16.78 20.53 -0.81
C ASP A 323 17.96 21.52 -0.83
N LEU A 324 18.68 21.71 0.29
CA LEU A 324 19.92 22.50 0.36
C LEU A 324 21.16 21.71 -0.13
N TYR A 325 21.04 20.40 -0.29
CA TYR A 325 22.11 19.51 -0.78
C TYR A 325 21.64 18.73 -2.02
N PRO A 326 21.44 19.39 -3.18
CA PRO A 326 20.86 18.77 -4.38
C PRO A 326 21.65 17.55 -4.89
N ASN A 327 22.97 17.50 -4.65
CA ASN A 327 23.78 16.34 -5.03
C ASN A 327 23.43 15.07 -4.23
N LEU A 328 22.90 15.22 -3.01
CA LEU A 328 22.41 14.07 -2.24
C LEU A 328 21.04 13.62 -2.72
N SER A 329 20.15 14.55 -3.08
CA SER A 329 18.73 14.26 -3.29
C SER A 329 18.46 13.18 -4.35
N ASP A 330 19.25 13.13 -5.41
CA ASP A 330 18.99 12.24 -6.55
C ASP A 330 19.21 10.75 -6.22
N ASN A 331 20.12 10.47 -5.29
CA ASN A 331 20.45 9.11 -4.85
C ASN A 331 20.03 8.83 -3.41
N SER A 332 19.33 9.78 -2.78
CA SER A 332 18.91 9.68 -1.40
C SER A 332 17.49 9.11 -1.27
N HIS A 333 17.31 8.23 -0.30
CA HIS A 333 16.02 7.70 0.10
C HIS A 333 15.78 7.96 1.58
N VAL A 334 14.80 8.84 1.86
CA VAL A 334 14.35 9.12 3.22
C VAL A 334 13.18 8.23 3.57
N TRP A 335 13.31 7.48 4.67
CA TRP A 335 12.27 6.60 5.18
C TRP A 335 12.32 6.47 6.71
N ILE A 336 11.36 5.75 7.28
CA ILE A 336 11.23 5.60 8.73
C ILE A 336 11.37 4.13 9.11
N TRP A 337 12.29 3.82 10.02
CA TRP A 337 12.48 2.50 10.59
C TRP A 337 11.86 2.40 11.99
N LYS A 338 11.05 1.35 12.22
CA LYS A 338 10.39 1.04 13.51
C LYS A 338 9.69 2.24 14.17
N ASP A 339 9.06 3.08 13.36
CA ASP A 339 8.27 4.25 13.80
C ASP A 339 9.02 5.28 14.67
N LYS A 340 10.34 5.21 14.78
CA LYS A 340 11.12 6.08 15.70
C LYS A 340 12.45 6.56 15.15
N VAL A 341 12.88 5.96 14.04
CA VAL A 341 14.18 6.23 13.45
C VAL A 341 13.98 6.80 12.06
N LEU A 342 14.35 8.07 11.88
CA LEU A 342 14.37 8.71 10.57
C LEU A 342 15.67 8.33 9.87
N VAL A 343 15.56 7.71 8.70
CA VAL A 343 16.68 7.14 7.95
C VAL A 343 16.84 7.90 6.64
N LEU A 344 18.05 8.35 6.37
CA LEU A 344 18.50 8.82 5.07
C LEU A 344 19.49 7.80 4.52
N ASP A 345 19.06 7.01 3.56
CA ASP A 345 19.97 6.18 2.76
C ASP A 345 20.49 7.00 1.58
N TYR A 346 21.76 6.85 1.23
CA TYR A 346 22.36 7.38 0.01
C TYR A 346 23.01 6.21 -0.75
N SER A 347 22.50 5.94 -1.94
CA SER A 347 22.98 4.85 -2.79
C SER A 347 24.08 5.37 -3.71
N PHE A 348 25.26 4.76 -3.67
CA PHE A 348 26.33 5.12 -4.59
C PHE A 348 27.16 3.89 -4.93
N LEU A 349 27.28 3.61 -6.24
CA LEU A 349 27.80 2.34 -6.76
C LEU A 349 27.07 1.17 -6.06
N ASP A 350 27.81 0.20 -5.53
CA ASP A 350 27.25 -0.96 -4.83
C ASP A 350 27.06 -0.75 -3.31
N ASN A 351 27.27 0.46 -2.81
CA ASN A 351 27.20 0.78 -1.38
C ASN A 351 25.95 1.62 -1.05
N ILE A 352 25.40 1.38 0.15
CA ILE A 352 24.35 2.21 0.74
C ILE A 352 24.90 2.79 2.03
N PHE A 353 25.09 4.10 2.04
CA PHE A 353 25.43 4.88 3.21
C PHE A 353 24.14 5.25 3.92
N THR A 354 24.13 5.16 5.24
CA THR A 354 22.93 5.40 6.03
C THR A 354 23.23 6.40 7.13
N LEU A 355 22.42 7.46 7.19
CA LEU A 355 22.30 8.39 8.31
C LEU A 355 20.99 8.10 9.04
N GLU A 356 21.05 7.91 10.34
CA GLU A 356 19.91 7.57 11.19
C GLU A 356 19.77 8.60 12.31
N PHE A 357 18.55 9.08 12.51
CA PHE A 357 18.16 9.91 13.64
C PHE A 357 17.15 9.13 14.49
N ASP A 358 17.59 8.65 15.66
CA ASP A 358 16.76 7.92 16.62
C ASP A 358 16.19 8.88 17.66
N PHE A 359 14.86 9.01 17.68
CA PHE A 359 14.10 9.86 18.60
C PHE A 359 13.50 9.08 19.78
N SER A 360 13.88 7.81 19.97
CA SER A 360 13.24 6.91 20.95
C SER A 360 13.58 7.20 22.41
N LYS A 361 14.55 8.08 22.68
CA LYS A 361 15.05 8.42 24.02
C LYS A 361 14.83 9.91 24.32
N GLU A 362 15.22 10.33 25.52
CA GLU A 362 15.26 11.75 25.89
C GLU A 362 16.24 12.58 25.03
N ASN A 363 17.13 11.88 24.32
CA ASN A 363 18.11 12.45 23.40
C ASN A 363 17.79 12.07 21.94
N LEU A 364 18.08 12.99 21.03
CA LEU A 364 18.23 12.71 19.61
C LEU A 364 19.62 12.09 19.38
N VAL A 365 19.64 10.85 18.93
CA VAL A 365 20.88 10.14 18.59
C VAL A 365 21.03 10.08 17.08
N CYS A 366 22.11 10.65 16.57
CA CYS A 366 22.44 10.62 15.15
C CYS A 366 23.53 9.58 14.89
N ASN A 367 23.30 8.64 14.00
CA ASN A 367 24.23 7.56 13.66
C ASN A 367 24.54 7.54 12.17
N VAL A 368 25.76 7.15 11.79
CA VAL A 368 26.14 6.88 10.40
C VAL A 368 26.71 5.47 10.28
N PHE A 369 26.33 4.74 9.22
CA PHE A 369 26.81 3.39 8.93
C PHE A 369 26.65 3.01 7.45
N THR A 370 27.10 1.80 7.07
CA THR A 370 26.79 1.20 5.76
C THR A 370 26.01 -0.09 5.91
N ARG A 371 25.02 -0.32 5.03
CA ARG A 371 24.17 -1.51 5.11
C ARG A 371 24.90 -2.82 4.81
N LYS A 372 25.93 -2.78 3.95
CA LYS A 372 26.72 -3.97 3.56
C LYS A 372 27.99 -4.17 4.40
N GLY A 373 28.24 -3.33 5.41
CA GLY A 373 29.39 -3.48 6.30
C GLY A 373 30.74 -3.25 5.60
N ASN A 374 30.92 -2.07 4.98
CA ASN A 374 32.19 -1.74 4.30
C ASN A 374 33.28 -1.40 5.34
N ILE A 375 34.22 -2.32 5.54
CA ILE A 375 35.32 -2.23 6.53
C ILE A 375 36.21 -0.99 6.31
N ASN A 376 36.45 -0.58 5.06
CA ASN A 376 37.28 0.59 4.76
C ASN A 376 36.59 1.89 5.16
N LEU A 377 35.27 1.96 5.01
CA LEU A 377 34.50 3.09 5.52
C LEU A 377 34.46 3.07 7.06
N ILE A 378 34.26 1.91 7.68
CA ILE A 378 34.36 1.77 9.15
C ILE A 378 35.74 2.27 9.61
N PHE A 379 36.82 1.95 8.90
CA PHE A 379 38.16 2.44 9.21
C PHE A 379 38.31 3.96 9.12
N LEU A 380 37.80 4.59 8.04
CA LEU A 380 37.79 6.06 7.90
C LEU A 380 36.94 6.72 8.99
N ILE A 381 35.80 6.14 9.33
CA ILE A 381 34.96 6.68 10.40
C ILE A 381 35.62 6.46 11.78
N ASN A 382 36.35 5.36 12.01
CA ASN A 382 37.04 5.08 13.27
C ASN A 382 38.13 6.11 13.60
N GLN A 383 38.69 6.82 12.62
CA GLN A 383 39.64 7.90 12.88
C GLN A 383 38.99 9.13 13.55
N SER A 384 37.67 9.25 13.53
CA SER A 384 36.93 10.42 14.06
C SER A 384 36.85 10.52 15.59
N LYS A 385 37.47 9.61 16.36
CA LYS A 385 37.39 9.51 17.85
C LYS A 385 35.96 9.35 18.41
N LYS A 386 34.98 8.97 17.60
CA LYS A 386 33.58 8.83 18.02
C LYS A 386 33.26 7.43 18.56
N ASN A 387 32.19 7.34 19.34
CA ASN A 387 31.70 6.07 19.90
C ASN A 387 31.15 5.17 18.79
N ILE A 388 31.66 3.93 18.71
CA ILE A 388 31.20 2.91 17.78
C ILE A 388 30.38 1.88 18.55
N LYS A 389 29.15 1.62 18.11
CA LYS A 389 28.29 0.60 18.70
C LYS A 389 27.52 -0.14 17.61
N ASN A 390 27.61 -1.47 17.58
CA ASN A 390 26.89 -2.32 16.63
C ASN A 390 27.10 -1.91 15.15
N ASN A 391 28.34 -1.62 14.75
CA ASN A 391 28.71 -1.13 13.40
C ASN A 391 28.09 0.21 13.02
N LYS A 392 27.63 1.00 14.00
CA LYS A 392 27.17 2.38 13.82
C LYS A 392 28.13 3.33 14.51
N ILE A 393 28.40 4.47 13.89
CA ILE A 393 29.11 5.57 14.52
C ILE A 393 28.11 6.61 14.96
N GLU A 394 28.10 6.87 16.26
CA GLU A 394 27.30 7.94 16.85
C GLU A 394 27.94 9.28 16.49
N VAL A 395 27.30 10.05 15.61
CA VAL A 395 27.71 11.39 15.22
C VAL A 395 27.56 12.35 16.39
N PHE A 396 26.42 12.26 17.09
CA PHE A 396 26.10 12.96 18.33
C PHE A 396 24.94 12.27 19.05
N ALA A 397 24.83 12.51 20.35
CA ALA A 397 23.66 12.21 21.18
C ALA A 397 23.40 13.42 22.08
N GLU A 398 22.35 14.19 21.79
CA GLU A 398 22.05 15.45 22.48
C GLU A 398 20.58 15.51 22.89
N PRO A 399 20.21 16.20 23.99
CA PRO A 399 18.81 16.39 24.35
C PRO A 399 18.02 16.95 23.18
N ILE A 400 16.74 16.56 23.06
CA ILE A 400 15.88 17.03 21.98
C ILE A 400 15.66 18.55 22.15
N GLY A 401 16.52 19.34 21.49
CA GLY A 401 16.51 20.80 21.45
C GLY A 401 16.06 21.32 20.09
N ASP A 402 16.86 22.18 19.47
CA ASP A 402 16.62 22.61 18.09
C ASP A 402 16.93 21.46 17.10
N ILE A 403 15.91 20.65 16.85
CA ILE A 403 16.00 19.48 15.96
C ILE A 403 16.45 19.88 14.55
N ARG A 404 16.13 21.09 14.07
CA ARG A 404 16.58 21.53 12.74
C ARG A 404 18.09 21.66 12.70
N LEU A 405 18.67 22.30 13.72
CA LEU A 405 20.12 22.43 13.85
C LEU A 405 20.79 21.05 13.96
N SER A 406 20.22 20.14 14.75
CA SER A 406 20.73 18.78 14.91
C SER A 406 20.68 17.99 13.59
N ILE A 407 19.57 18.07 12.85
CA ILE A 407 19.43 17.41 11.55
C ILE A 407 20.43 17.98 10.54
N ASP A 408 20.56 19.30 10.45
CA ASP A 408 21.49 19.97 9.56
C ASP A 408 22.95 19.58 9.84
N LYS A 409 23.34 19.56 11.12
CA LYS A 409 24.64 19.05 11.59
C LYS A 409 24.87 17.60 11.17
N GLY A 410 23.85 16.75 11.30
CA GLY A 410 23.91 15.34 10.89
C GLY A 410 24.08 15.16 9.39
N VAL A 411 23.28 15.87 8.58
CA VAL A 411 23.34 15.83 7.11
C VAL A 411 24.65 16.41 6.59
N SER A 412 25.09 17.56 7.13
CA SER A 412 26.39 18.17 6.80
C SER A 412 27.55 17.21 7.07
N TYR A 413 27.55 16.54 8.23
CA TYR A 413 28.56 15.55 8.57
C TYR A 413 28.52 14.35 7.62
N PHE A 414 27.32 13.83 7.34
CA PHE A 414 27.10 12.72 6.42
C PHE A 414 27.57 13.04 5.00
N TYR A 415 27.30 14.25 4.52
CA TYR A 415 27.75 14.71 3.20
C TYR A 415 29.27 14.86 3.14
N SER A 416 29.90 15.46 4.15
CA SER A 416 31.36 15.52 4.23
C SER A 416 31.95 14.13 4.21
N LEU A 417 31.36 13.18 4.94
CA LEU A 417 31.85 11.81 4.98
C LEU A 417 31.78 11.11 3.62
N ILE A 418 30.67 11.29 2.90
CA ILE A 418 30.52 10.75 1.53
C ILE A 418 31.57 11.40 0.61
N ARG A 419 31.74 12.72 0.67
CA ARG A 419 32.73 13.44 -0.13
C ARG A 419 34.17 13.07 0.22
N ASP A 420 34.50 12.84 1.49
CA ASP A 420 35.88 12.53 1.87
C ASP A 420 36.23 11.06 1.54
N PHE A 421 35.21 10.21 1.32
CA PHE A 421 35.36 8.84 0.84
C PHE A 421 35.52 8.74 -0.69
N TYR A 422 35.16 9.81 -1.44
CA TYR A 422 35.14 9.85 -2.91
C TYR A 422 35.86 11.08 -3.45
#